data_AF-A0A7V9G627-F1
#
_entry.id   AF-A0A7V9G627-F1
#
_cell.length_a   1.000
_cell.length_b   1.000
_cell.length_c   1.000
_cell.angle_alpha   90.00
_cell.angle_beta   90.00
_cell.angle_gamma   90.00
#
_symmetry.space_group_name_H-M   'P 1'
#
loop_
_entity.id
_entity.type
_entity.pdbx_description
1 polymer ?
#
loop_
_entity_poly.entity_id
_entity_poly.type
_entity_poly.pdbx_seq_one_letter_code
_entity_poly.pdbx_strand_id
1 'polypeptide(L)'
;MFERERGRNQTALIADPLTRRGVELWLERVLGFYGEQGGVDVEVIRDQVILNATTRDYLYGDFTPREIRYVRGSRPMLEAIVDQCVRAGMTDREKALALMRRVRDNQDHGLASPTLFYGGDEEDLLKRGAIMCNEVSRLYVCLCQIAGLPARLHGVHITGHMMTEVLMDGRWGWVDPMKGMAAVTDVDRPASVWDLIQDPRLFERQPASFWADVRPATIYFGVEQRDPRNLAYAMAMFRDACFHPREAQALGNYQVWDHARYTYPWTIKPVDAKRLGDARHGEALNRQTMGWPAHYHHHHLFDEALKMRAQKMVG
;
A
#
# COMPACT_ATOMS: atom_id res chain seq x y z
N MET A 1 -20.02 -0.82 -13.12
CA MET A 1 -21.00 -0.39 -12.11
C MET A 1 -20.67 0.99 -11.56
N PHE A 2 -19.42 1.27 -11.17
CA PHE A 2 -19.03 2.56 -10.57
C PHE A 2 -18.05 3.37 -11.44
N GLU A 3 -18.27 3.41 -12.76
CA GLU A 3 -17.37 4.09 -13.70
C GLU A 3 -17.37 5.61 -13.52
N ARG A 4 -18.51 6.20 -13.10
CA ARG A 4 -18.65 7.66 -12.93
C ARG A 4 -18.06 8.15 -11.61
N GLU A 5 -17.93 7.25 -10.65
CA GLU A 5 -17.47 7.48 -9.29
C GLU A 5 -16.00 7.06 -9.09
N ARG A 6 -15.21 6.94 -10.16
CA ARG A 6 -13.77 6.66 -10.04
C ARG A 6 -12.93 7.91 -9.84
N GLY A 7 -11.73 7.72 -9.29
CA GLY A 7 -10.72 8.76 -9.19
C GLY A 7 -11.22 10.03 -8.52
N ARG A 8 -11.27 11.15 -9.24
CA ARG A 8 -11.70 12.44 -8.66
C ARG A 8 -13.14 12.47 -8.18
N ASN A 9 -14.00 11.63 -8.78
CA ASN A 9 -15.42 11.59 -8.45
C ASN A 9 -15.75 10.62 -7.33
N GLN A 10 -14.75 9.92 -6.78
CA GLN A 10 -14.96 8.87 -5.78
C GLN A 10 -15.50 9.39 -4.44
N THR A 11 -15.38 10.69 -4.19
CA THR A 11 -16.01 11.40 -3.08
C THR A 11 -17.54 11.33 -3.10
N ALA A 12 -18.15 11.06 -4.26
CA ALA A 12 -19.58 10.80 -4.39
C ALA A 12 -20.04 9.52 -3.67
N LEU A 13 -19.13 8.58 -3.42
CA LEU A 13 -19.38 7.34 -2.67
C LEU A 13 -19.17 7.50 -1.16
N ILE A 14 -18.83 8.71 -0.69
CA ILE A 14 -18.51 8.98 0.72
C ILE A 14 -19.63 9.84 1.33
N ALA A 15 -20.34 9.27 2.30
CA ALA A 15 -21.42 9.97 2.99
C ALA A 15 -20.91 10.98 4.03
N ASP A 16 -19.87 10.63 4.80
CA ASP A 16 -19.33 11.49 5.85
C ASP A 16 -18.61 12.72 5.25
N PRO A 17 -19.04 13.95 5.57
CA PRO A 17 -18.46 15.15 4.97
C PRO A 17 -16.99 15.37 5.35
N LEU A 18 -16.55 14.95 6.54
CA LEU A 18 -15.15 15.11 6.97
C LEU A 18 -14.23 14.14 6.23
N THR A 19 -14.64 12.89 6.07
CA THR A 19 -13.95 11.91 5.21
C THR A 19 -13.90 12.40 3.77
N ARG A 20 -15.01 12.92 3.23
CA ARG A 20 -15.05 13.47 1.86
C ARG A 20 -14.04 14.59 1.70
N ARG A 21 -14.03 15.55 2.63
CA ARG A 21 -13.07 16.65 2.66
C ARG A 21 -11.63 16.16 2.74
N GLY A 22 -11.38 15.10 3.53
CA GLY A 22 -10.07 14.47 3.63
C GLY A 22 -9.57 13.93 2.29
N VAL A 23 -10.44 13.25 1.52
CA VAL A 23 -10.11 12.75 0.18
C VAL A 23 -9.86 13.87 -0.82
N GLU A 24 -10.67 14.94 -0.78
CA GLU A 24 -10.44 16.12 -1.62
C GLU A 24 -9.06 16.74 -1.35
N LEU A 25 -8.71 16.95 -0.08
CA LEU A 25 -7.41 17.49 0.32
C LEU A 25 -6.25 16.56 -0.08
N TRP A 26 -6.45 15.25 0.02
CA TRP A 26 -5.48 14.26 -0.48
C TRP A 26 -5.27 14.37 -1.99
N LEU A 27 -6.34 14.47 -2.77
CA LEU A 27 -6.24 14.68 -4.22
C LEU A 27 -5.49 15.97 -4.53
N GLU A 28 -5.79 17.07 -3.84
CA GLU A 28 -5.07 18.34 -4.00
C GLU A 28 -3.58 18.20 -3.67
N ARG A 29 -3.24 17.41 -2.63
CA ARG A 29 -1.84 17.12 -2.27
C ARG A 29 -1.13 16.32 -3.36
N VAL A 30 -1.77 15.28 -3.89
CA VAL A 30 -1.24 14.46 -4.99
C VAL A 30 -1.01 15.32 -6.24
N LEU A 31 -1.99 16.12 -6.64
CA LEU A 31 -1.92 16.97 -7.82
C LEU A 31 -0.97 18.15 -7.64
N GLY A 32 -0.81 18.67 -6.43
CA GLY A 32 0.24 19.64 -6.12
C GLY A 32 1.66 19.06 -6.28
N PHE A 33 1.83 17.77 -5.98
CA PHE A 33 3.12 17.11 -6.14
C PHE A 33 3.41 16.72 -7.59
N TYR A 34 2.51 15.94 -8.21
CA TYR A 34 2.74 15.34 -9.53
C TYR A 34 2.19 16.17 -10.69
N GLY A 35 1.27 17.12 -10.44
CA GLY A 35 0.54 17.84 -11.48
C GLY A 35 -0.63 17.04 -12.07
N GLU A 36 -1.39 17.69 -12.96
CA GLU A 36 -2.60 17.13 -13.58
C GLU A 36 -2.30 15.93 -14.51
N GLN A 37 -1.14 15.97 -15.16
CA GLN A 37 -0.60 14.92 -16.04
C GLN A 37 0.45 14.07 -15.31
N GLY A 38 0.32 13.93 -13.99
CA GLY A 38 1.36 13.47 -13.07
C GLY A 38 1.80 12.02 -13.17
N GLY A 39 1.76 11.44 -14.37
CA GLY A 39 2.26 10.11 -14.62
C GLY A 39 1.35 9.01 -14.11
N VAL A 40 1.94 7.82 -14.10
CA VAL A 40 1.37 6.57 -13.61
C VAL A 40 0.73 6.75 -12.24
N ASP A 41 1.32 7.56 -11.35
CA ASP A 41 0.81 7.73 -9.99
C ASP A 41 -0.52 8.50 -9.94
N VAL A 42 -0.76 9.43 -10.87
CA VAL A 42 -2.08 10.07 -11.04
C VAL A 42 -3.01 9.20 -11.89
N GLU A 43 -2.48 8.54 -12.91
CA GLU A 43 -3.26 7.68 -13.82
C GLU A 43 -3.88 6.48 -13.11
N VAL A 44 -3.17 5.83 -12.18
CA VAL A 44 -3.73 4.72 -11.38
C VAL A 44 -4.84 5.19 -10.44
N ILE A 45 -4.75 6.41 -9.92
CA ILE A 45 -5.79 6.98 -9.05
C ILE A 45 -7.08 7.20 -9.84
N ARG A 46 -7.00 7.55 -11.13
CA ARG A 46 -8.18 7.76 -11.98
C ARG A 46 -9.08 6.51 -12.07
N ASP A 47 -8.48 5.33 -11.92
CA ASP A 47 -9.18 4.05 -11.98
C ASP A 47 -9.53 3.48 -10.59
N GLN A 48 -9.20 4.18 -9.50
CA GLN A 48 -9.55 3.75 -8.13
C GLN A 48 -11.03 3.95 -7.83
N VAL A 49 -11.57 3.02 -7.02
CA VAL A 49 -12.93 3.08 -6.46
C VAL A 49 -12.83 2.96 -4.95
N ILE A 50 -13.57 3.81 -4.22
CA ILE A 50 -13.69 3.73 -2.77
C ILE A 50 -14.25 2.37 -2.37
N LEU A 51 -13.59 1.71 -1.41
CA LEU A 51 -14.06 0.49 -0.76
C LEU A 51 -14.91 0.85 0.45
N ASN A 52 -16.21 0.55 0.35
CA ASN A 52 -17.18 0.68 1.44
C ASN A 52 -18.24 -0.42 1.31
N ALA A 53 -19.26 -0.41 2.17
CA ALA A 53 -20.33 -1.40 2.12
C ALA A 53 -21.06 -1.45 0.76
N THR A 54 -21.19 -0.33 0.06
CA THR A 54 -21.88 -0.23 -1.24
C THR A 54 -21.06 -0.84 -2.37
N THR A 55 -19.74 -0.66 -2.36
CA THR A 55 -18.85 -1.07 -3.46
C THR A 55 -18.17 -2.41 -3.22
N ARG A 56 -18.21 -2.94 -1.99
CA ARG A 56 -17.53 -4.18 -1.58
C ARG A 56 -17.77 -5.33 -2.55
N ASP A 57 -19.03 -5.68 -2.81
CA ASP A 57 -19.34 -6.88 -3.59
C ASP A 57 -18.86 -6.76 -5.04
N TYR A 58 -18.95 -5.56 -5.63
CA TYR A 58 -18.37 -5.27 -6.93
C TYR A 58 -16.84 -5.41 -6.92
N LEU A 59 -16.18 -4.81 -5.92
CA LEU A 59 -14.73 -4.80 -5.78
C LEU A 59 -14.15 -6.20 -5.53
N TYR A 60 -14.84 -7.07 -4.79
CA TYR A 60 -14.42 -8.44 -4.51
C TYR A 60 -14.95 -9.49 -5.52
N GLY A 61 -15.84 -9.07 -6.43
CA GLY A 61 -16.31 -9.86 -7.56
C GLY A 61 -15.35 -9.80 -8.76
N ASP A 62 -15.83 -9.26 -9.87
CA ASP A 62 -15.11 -9.22 -11.16
C ASP A 62 -14.33 -7.93 -11.41
N PHE A 63 -14.26 -7.02 -10.43
CA PHE A 63 -13.54 -5.76 -10.58
C PHE A 63 -12.07 -5.96 -10.97
N THR A 64 -11.38 -6.91 -10.32
CA THR A 64 -9.98 -7.24 -10.65
C THR A 64 -9.95 -8.49 -11.51
N PRO A 65 -9.42 -8.43 -12.75
CA PRO A 65 -9.24 -9.61 -13.59
C PRO A 65 -8.42 -10.67 -12.89
N ARG A 66 -8.94 -11.91 -12.87
CA ARG A 66 -8.22 -13.08 -12.31
C ARG A 66 -7.37 -13.79 -13.35
N GLU A 67 -7.73 -13.63 -14.62
CA GLU A 67 -6.91 -14.07 -15.74
C GLU A 67 -5.77 -13.09 -15.96
N ILE A 68 -4.53 -13.58 -15.87
CA ILE A 68 -3.33 -12.80 -16.13
C ILE A 68 -3.00 -12.87 -17.61
N ARG A 69 -2.95 -11.72 -18.26
CA ARG A 69 -2.66 -11.59 -19.70
C ARG A 69 -1.20 -11.27 -19.99
N TYR A 70 -0.34 -11.38 -18.97
CA TYR A 70 1.08 -11.15 -19.09
C TYR A 70 1.75 -12.18 -20.01
N VAL A 71 2.62 -11.69 -20.89
CA VAL A 71 3.39 -12.52 -21.83
C VAL A 71 4.84 -12.55 -21.36
N ARG A 72 5.36 -13.74 -21.02
CA ARG A 72 6.77 -13.93 -20.63
C ARG A 72 7.72 -13.48 -21.76
N GLY A 73 8.84 -12.90 -21.40
CA GLY A 73 9.80 -12.25 -22.31
C GLY A 73 9.55 -10.76 -22.52
N SER A 74 8.40 -10.22 -22.10
CA SER A 74 8.07 -8.79 -22.29
C SER A 74 8.66 -7.86 -21.23
N ARG A 75 9.06 -8.38 -20.06
CA ARG A 75 9.66 -7.61 -18.96
C ARG A 75 10.83 -8.38 -18.32
N PRO A 76 11.92 -8.64 -19.08
CA PRO A 76 12.95 -9.60 -18.69
C PRO A 76 13.65 -9.28 -17.36
N MET A 77 13.79 -8.00 -17.00
CA MET A 77 14.39 -7.62 -15.71
C MET A 77 13.47 -8.00 -14.53
N LEU A 78 12.17 -7.77 -14.65
CA LEU A 78 11.19 -8.16 -13.63
C LEU A 78 11.09 -9.69 -13.53
N GLU A 79 11.09 -10.37 -14.68
CA GLU A 79 11.11 -11.85 -14.76
C GLU A 79 12.31 -12.44 -14.01
N ALA A 80 13.50 -11.86 -14.20
CA ALA A 80 14.70 -12.31 -13.48
C ALA A 80 14.57 -12.18 -11.96
N ILE A 81 13.91 -11.13 -11.45
CA ILE A 81 13.62 -10.99 -10.02
C ILE A 81 12.64 -12.06 -9.55
N VAL A 82 11.59 -12.34 -10.32
CA VAL A 82 10.62 -13.40 -9.99
C VAL A 82 11.31 -14.75 -9.95
N ASP A 83 12.11 -15.09 -10.97
CA ASP A 83 12.83 -16.38 -11.06
C ASP A 83 13.85 -16.57 -9.90
N GLN A 84 14.38 -15.49 -9.32
CA GLN A 84 15.24 -15.55 -8.12
C GLN A 84 14.46 -15.85 -6.83
N CYS A 85 13.22 -15.38 -6.74
CA CYS A 85 12.44 -15.43 -5.50
C CYS A 85 11.45 -16.60 -5.45
N VAL A 86 10.92 -17.00 -6.61
CA VAL A 86 9.84 -17.98 -6.74
C VAL A 86 10.40 -19.29 -7.29
N ARG A 87 10.02 -20.40 -6.64
CA ARG A 87 10.43 -21.75 -7.02
C ARG A 87 9.22 -22.60 -7.34
N ALA A 88 9.41 -23.62 -8.17
CA ALA A 88 8.40 -24.64 -8.40
C ALA A 88 7.99 -25.29 -7.06
N GLY A 89 6.69 -25.51 -6.88
CA GLY A 89 6.13 -26.10 -5.65
C GLY A 89 5.77 -25.10 -4.55
N MET A 90 6.14 -23.82 -4.66
CA MET A 90 5.65 -22.80 -3.74
C MET A 90 4.14 -22.59 -3.89
N THR A 91 3.44 -22.50 -2.77
CA THR A 91 2.07 -22.00 -2.66
C THR A 91 1.98 -20.53 -3.09
N ASP A 92 0.78 -20.05 -3.38
CA ASP A 92 0.59 -18.66 -3.79
C ASP A 92 0.98 -17.68 -2.67
N ARG A 93 0.69 -18.05 -1.42
CA ARG A 93 1.12 -17.30 -0.25
C ARG A 93 2.64 -17.25 -0.11
N GLU A 94 3.34 -18.36 -0.32
CA GLU A 94 4.82 -18.37 -0.25
C GLU A 94 5.44 -17.49 -1.32
N LYS A 95 4.92 -17.53 -2.55
CA LYS A 95 5.34 -16.65 -3.65
C LYS A 95 5.16 -15.18 -3.27
N ALA A 96 3.95 -14.80 -2.81
CA ALA A 96 3.63 -13.43 -2.41
C ALA A 96 4.57 -12.93 -1.30
N LEU A 97 4.80 -13.73 -0.25
CA LEU A 97 5.70 -13.37 0.84
C LEU A 97 7.16 -13.27 0.40
N ALA A 98 7.64 -14.16 -0.47
CA ALA A 98 8.99 -14.09 -1.01
C ALA A 98 9.21 -12.80 -1.82
N LEU A 99 8.27 -12.46 -2.70
CA LEU A 99 8.31 -11.23 -3.49
C LEU A 99 8.18 -9.98 -2.60
N MET A 100 7.33 -10.01 -1.57
CA MET A 100 7.16 -8.90 -0.63
C MET A 100 8.49 -8.58 0.06
N ARG A 101 9.20 -9.62 0.55
CA ARG A 101 10.52 -9.45 1.18
C ARG A 101 11.52 -8.83 0.21
N ARG A 102 11.58 -9.32 -1.03
CA ARG A 102 12.49 -8.77 -2.05
C ARG A 102 12.20 -7.30 -2.38
N VAL A 103 10.92 -6.92 -2.42
CA VAL A 103 10.52 -5.53 -2.67
C VAL A 103 10.81 -4.63 -1.46
N ARG A 104 10.51 -5.08 -0.24
CA ARG A 104 10.85 -4.41 1.02
C ARG A 104 12.35 -4.12 1.14
N ASP A 105 13.16 -5.08 0.74
CA ASP A 105 14.62 -4.99 0.81
C ASP A 105 15.25 -4.31 -0.42
N ASN A 106 14.43 -3.85 -1.39
CA ASN A 106 14.93 -3.18 -2.58
C ASN A 106 15.73 -1.91 -2.27
N GLN A 107 15.43 -1.26 -1.14
CA GLN A 107 16.18 -0.10 -0.63
C GLN A 107 17.68 -0.37 -0.41
N ASP A 108 18.08 -1.63 -0.24
CA ASP A 108 19.49 -2.02 0.00
C ASP A 108 20.28 -2.25 -1.29
N HIS A 109 19.60 -2.28 -2.45
CA HIS A 109 20.19 -2.67 -3.73
C HIS A 109 20.25 -1.53 -4.76
N GLY A 110 19.79 -0.34 -4.38
CA GLY A 110 19.64 0.80 -5.28
C GLY A 110 20.66 1.91 -5.09
N LEU A 111 20.22 3.14 -5.37
CA LEU A 111 21.01 4.35 -5.16
C LEU A 111 21.19 4.61 -3.66
N ALA A 112 22.31 5.23 -3.29
CA ALA A 112 22.54 5.69 -1.91
C ALA A 112 21.48 6.70 -1.42
N SER A 113 20.83 7.42 -2.34
CA SER A 113 19.72 8.32 -2.05
C SER A 113 18.53 8.00 -2.97
N PRO A 114 17.67 7.05 -2.58
CA PRO A 114 16.54 6.62 -3.41
C PRO A 114 15.43 7.69 -3.52
N THR A 115 15.53 8.78 -2.76
CA THR A 115 14.57 9.90 -2.75
C THR A 115 15.07 11.13 -3.51
N LEU A 116 16.18 11.03 -4.24
CA LEU A 116 16.70 12.14 -5.06
C LEU A 116 15.69 12.59 -6.13
N PHE A 117 14.93 11.64 -6.65
CA PHE A 117 13.83 11.84 -7.58
C PHE A 117 12.83 10.69 -7.42
N TYR A 118 11.62 10.91 -7.90
CA TYR A 118 10.48 9.99 -7.86
C TYR A 118 9.97 9.70 -9.26
N GLY A 119 9.12 8.68 -9.40
CA GLY A 119 8.63 8.19 -10.68
C GLY A 119 9.54 7.14 -11.31
N GLY A 120 9.32 6.92 -12.61
CA GLY A 120 9.91 5.81 -13.37
C GLY A 120 9.01 4.57 -13.46
N ASP A 121 9.31 3.73 -14.43
CA ASP A 121 8.71 2.40 -14.59
C ASP A 121 9.25 1.42 -13.53
N GLU A 122 8.68 0.23 -13.44
CA GLU A 122 9.05 -0.74 -12.40
C GLU A 122 10.54 -1.17 -12.46
N GLU A 123 11.16 -1.21 -13.63
CA GLU A 123 12.59 -1.48 -13.79
C GLU A 123 13.43 -0.34 -13.20
N ASP A 124 13.04 0.91 -13.43
CA ASP A 124 13.69 2.07 -12.83
C ASP A 124 13.53 2.09 -11.31
N LEU A 125 12.38 1.65 -10.80
CA LEU A 125 12.15 1.51 -9.36
C LEU A 125 13.08 0.47 -8.72
N LEU A 126 13.33 -0.65 -9.40
CA LEU A 126 14.31 -1.65 -8.96
C LEU A 126 15.72 -1.06 -8.92
N LYS A 127 16.17 -0.43 -10.01
CA LYS A 127 17.51 0.18 -10.10
C LYS A 127 17.72 1.26 -9.05
N ARG A 128 16.67 2.05 -8.76
CA ARG A 128 16.75 3.14 -7.77
C ARG A 128 16.77 2.65 -6.34
N GLY A 129 16.22 1.47 -6.06
CA GLY A 129 15.93 1.08 -4.68
C GLY A 129 14.76 1.89 -4.12
N ALA A 130 13.71 2.08 -4.93
CA ALA A 130 12.57 2.94 -4.59
C ALA A 130 11.97 2.60 -3.21
N ILE A 131 11.64 3.64 -2.44
CA ILE A 131 11.05 3.52 -1.08
C ILE A 131 9.73 4.28 -0.94
N MET A 132 9.20 4.87 -2.02
CA MET A 132 7.92 5.56 -1.99
C MET A 132 6.78 4.55 -2.11
N CYS A 133 5.75 4.68 -1.28
CA CYS A 133 4.69 3.68 -1.14
C CYS A 133 3.98 3.29 -2.45
N ASN A 134 3.63 4.26 -3.30
CA ASN A 134 2.98 4.02 -4.59
C ASN A 134 3.89 3.30 -5.58
N GLU A 135 5.17 3.68 -5.63
CA GLU A 135 6.19 3.05 -6.47
C GLU A 135 6.41 1.59 -6.07
N VAL A 136 6.68 1.36 -4.79
CA VAL A 136 6.92 0.02 -4.22
C VAL A 136 5.69 -0.88 -4.41
N SER A 137 4.48 -0.33 -4.24
CA SER A 137 3.24 -1.09 -4.44
C SER A 137 3.02 -1.48 -5.90
N ARG A 138 3.28 -0.58 -6.86
CA ARG A 138 3.23 -0.91 -8.31
C ARG A 138 4.22 -1.99 -8.69
N LEU A 139 5.46 -1.87 -8.24
CA LEU A 139 6.50 -2.88 -8.46
C LEU A 139 6.05 -4.25 -7.92
N TYR A 140 5.56 -4.30 -6.67
CA TYR A 140 5.09 -5.54 -6.08
C TYR A 140 3.91 -6.16 -6.83
N VAL A 141 2.93 -5.36 -7.27
CA VAL A 141 1.82 -5.84 -8.11
C VAL A 141 2.33 -6.48 -9.39
N CYS A 142 3.25 -5.81 -10.11
CA CYS A 142 3.82 -6.35 -11.34
C CYS A 142 4.54 -7.69 -11.10
N LEU A 143 5.37 -7.79 -10.06
CA LEU A 143 6.07 -9.03 -9.74
C LEU A 143 5.10 -10.16 -9.36
N CYS A 144 4.03 -9.86 -8.62
CA CYS A 144 2.98 -10.84 -8.31
C CYS A 144 2.31 -11.37 -9.58
N GLN A 145 1.93 -10.48 -10.50
CA GLN A 145 1.28 -10.87 -11.75
C GLN A 145 2.20 -11.69 -12.66
N ILE A 146 3.49 -11.34 -12.73
CA ILE A 146 4.49 -12.17 -13.45
C ILE A 146 4.61 -13.57 -12.82
N ALA A 147 4.49 -13.67 -11.49
CA ALA A 147 4.48 -14.94 -10.76
C ALA A 147 3.13 -15.71 -10.83
N GLY A 148 2.16 -15.22 -11.61
CA GLY A 148 0.86 -15.85 -11.80
C GLY A 148 -0.16 -15.51 -10.70
N LEU A 149 0.06 -14.47 -9.91
CA LEU A 149 -0.83 -14.06 -8.82
C LEU A 149 -1.62 -12.79 -9.18
N PRO A 150 -2.96 -12.82 -9.21
CA PRO A 150 -3.76 -11.61 -9.36
C PRO A 150 -3.49 -10.67 -8.19
N ALA A 151 -3.12 -9.42 -8.50
CA ALA A 151 -2.78 -8.41 -7.51
C ALA A 151 -3.31 -7.04 -7.93
N ARG A 152 -3.55 -6.17 -6.95
CA ARG A 152 -4.10 -4.81 -7.14
C ARG A 152 -3.54 -3.83 -6.12
N LEU A 153 -3.67 -2.55 -6.43
CA LEU A 153 -3.31 -1.46 -5.54
C LEU A 153 -4.41 -1.23 -4.51
N HIS A 154 -3.99 -0.87 -3.30
CA HIS A 154 -4.83 -0.46 -2.20
C HIS A 154 -4.31 0.89 -1.67
N GLY A 155 -5.15 1.93 -1.68
CA GLY A 155 -4.80 3.24 -1.16
C GLY A 155 -5.58 3.58 0.11
N VAL A 156 -4.89 4.19 1.09
CA VAL A 156 -5.49 4.93 2.20
C VAL A 156 -5.29 6.42 1.94
N HIS A 157 -6.35 7.13 1.56
CA HIS A 157 -6.21 8.48 1.01
C HIS A 157 -5.86 9.52 2.07
N ILE A 158 -6.55 9.51 3.21
CA ILE A 158 -6.44 10.56 4.22
C ILE A 158 -5.12 10.45 4.98
N THR A 159 -4.76 9.25 5.41
CA THR A 159 -3.44 8.96 5.99
C THR A 159 -2.34 9.13 4.94
N GLY A 160 -2.64 8.80 3.68
CA GLY A 160 -1.72 9.00 2.56
C GLY A 160 -0.67 7.91 2.47
N HIS A 161 -1.10 6.69 2.15
CA HIS A 161 -0.22 5.54 1.95
C HIS A 161 -0.81 4.63 0.85
N MET A 162 0.05 3.88 0.17
CA MET A 162 -0.36 2.90 -0.84
C MET A 162 0.28 1.56 -0.52
N MET A 163 -0.53 0.52 -0.61
CA MET A 163 -0.26 -0.88 -0.33
C MET A 163 -0.92 -1.71 -1.44
N THR A 164 -1.11 -3.01 -1.20
CA THR A 164 -1.66 -3.92 -2.21
C THR A 164 -2.62 -4.95 -1.60
N GLU A 165 -3.40 -5.59 -2.47
CA GLU A 165 -4.03 -6.89 -2.19
C GLU A 165 -3.59 -7.89 -3.25
N VAL A 166 -3.38 -9.14 -2.83
CA VAL A 166 -3.02 -10.26 -3.71
C VAL A 166 -3.98 -11.42 -3.45
N LEU A 167 -4.45 -12.06 -4.52
CA LEU A 167 -5.26 -13.27 -4.43
C LEU A 167 -4.33 -14.46 -4.19
N MET A 168 -4.33 -14.99 -2.96
CA MET A 168 -3.51 -16.11 -2.51
C MET A 168 -4.42 -17.24 -2.04
N ASP A 169 -4.23 -18.44 -2.58
CA ASP A 169 -4.97 -19.64 -2.17
C ASP A 169 -6.51 -19.42 -2.19
N GLY A 170 -6.98 -18.73 -3.24
CA GLY A 170 -8.39 -18.39 -3.44
C GLY A 170 -8.94 -17.24 -2.58
N ARG A 171 -8.10 -16.51 -1.84
CA ARG A 171 -8.51 -15.40 -0.97
C ARG A 171 -7.66 -14.16 -1.17
N TRP A 172 -8.30 -12.99 -1.19
CA TRP A 172 -7.59 -11.72 -1.18
C TRP A 172 -6.91 -11.51 0.17
N GLY A 173 -5.61 -11.19 0.14
CA GLY A 173 -4.84 -10.81 1.32
C GLY A 173 -4.15 -9.47 1.11
N TRP A 174 -4.24 -8.62 2.13
CA TRP A 174 -3.58 -7.33 2.19
C TRP A 174 -2.09 -7.49 2.44
N VAL A 175 -1.29 -6.72 1.70
CA VAL A 175 0.17 -6.68 1.82
C VAL A 175 0.66 -5.24 1.71
N ASP A 176 1.45 -4.79 2.68
CA ASP A 176 2.32 -3.62 2.57
C ASP A 176 3.75 -4.08 2.20
N PRO A 177 4.13 -4.03 0.91
CA PRO A 177 5.46 -4.42 0.46
C PRO A 177 6.56 -3.43 0.86
N MET A 178 6.23 -2.19 1.24
CA MET A 178 7.21 -1.21 1.69
C MET A 178 7.72 -1.53 3.10
N LYS A 179 6.84 -2.09 3.94
CA LYS A 179 7.16 -2.41 5.34
C LYS A 179 7.31 -3.90 5.61
N GLY A 180 6.99 -4.77 4.65
CA GLY A 180 7.03 -6.22 4.84
C GLY A 180 5.89 -6.76 5.70
N MET A 181 4.69 -6.17 5.60
CA MET A 181 3.54 -6.60 6.39
C MET A 181 2.53 -7.35 5.51
N ALA A 182 2.19 -8.59 5.88
CA ALA A 182 1.16 -9.38 5.20
C ALA A 182 0.21 -10.01 6.23
N ALA A 183 -0.85 -9.28 6.58
CA ALA A 183 -1.67 -9.59 7.74
C ALA A 183 -2.47 -10.88 7.56
N VAL A 184 -2.67 -11.60 8.66
CA VAL A 184 -3.52 -12.79 8.72
C VAL A 184 -4.64 -12.65 9.74
N THR A 185 -5.71 -13.39 9.50
CA THR A 185 -6.80 -13.63 10.45
C THR A 185 -6.33 -14.47 11.65
N ASP A 186 -7.16 -14.59 12.69
CA ASP A 186 -6.87 -15.40 13.88
C ASP A 186 -6.70 -16.92 13.60
N VAL A 187 -7.06 -17.37 12.39
CA VAL A 187 -6.88 -18.75 11.90
C VAL A 187 -5.80 -18.87 10.82
N ASP A 188 -4.85 -17.91 10.78
CA ASP A 188 -3.69 -17.89 9.88
C ASP A 188 -3.99 -17.87 8.37
N ARG A 189 -5.22 -17.51 7.99
CA ARG A 189 -5.58 -17.20 6.61
C ARG A 189 -5.25 -15.75 6.27
N PRO A 190 -4.85 -15.42 5.03
CA PRO A 190 -4.66 -14.03 4.61
C PRO A 190 -5.88 -13.17 4.95
N ALA A 191 -5.64 -12.00 5.54
CA ALA A 191 -6.68 -11.01 5.83
C ALA A 191 -6.77 -10.03 4.67
N SER A 192 -7.96 -9.84 4.10
CA SER A 192 -8.23 -8.83 3.08
C SER A 192 -8.23 -7.42 3.68
N VAL A 193 -8.20 -6.40 2.84
CA VAL A 193 -8.43 -5.01 3.26
C VAL A 193 -9.79 -4.89 3.96
N TRP A 194 -10.81 -5.56 3.43
CA TRP A 194 -12.13 -5.56 4.06
C TRP A 194 -12.11 -6.15 5.47
N ASP A 195 -11.40 -7.27 5.69
CA ASP A 195 -11.27 -7.86 7.03
C ASP A 195 -10.60 -6.87 8.01
N LEU A 196 -9.58 -6.14 7.54
CA LEU A 196 -8.87 -5.14 8.35
C LEU A 196 -9.70 -3.87 8.62
N ILE A 197 -10.60 -3.49 7.71
CA ILE A 197 -11.58 -2.42 7.97
C ILE A 197 -12.57 -2.85 9.07
N GLN A 198 -13.03 -4.10 9.04
CA GLN A 198 -13.99 -4.61 10.01
C GLN A 198 -13.36 -4.83 11.39
N ASP A 199 -12.08 -5.21 11.44
CA ASP A 199 -11.33 -5.37 12.68
C ASP A 199 -9.85 -4.92 12.54
N PRO A 200 -9.57 -3.62 12.73
CA PRO A 200 -8.20 -3.10 12.72
C PRO A 200 -7.33 -3.70 13.83
N ARG A 201 -7.92 -4.26 14.89
CA ARG A 201 -7.15 -4.88 15.98
C ARG A 201 -6.53 -6.21 15.57
N LEU A 202 -6.80 -6.72 14.36
CA LEU A 202 -6.06 -7.84 13.80
C LEU A 202 -4.54 -7.58 13.82
N PHE A 203 -4.07 -6.34 13.66
CA PHE A 203 -2.65 -6.02 13.77
C PHE A 203 -2.06 -6.37 15.15
N GLU A 204 -2.83 -6.30 16.24
CA GLU A 204 -2.36 -6.66 17.58
C GLU A 204 -2.28 -8.17 17.80
N ARG A 205 -2.86 -8.96 16.90
CA ARG A 205 -3.03 -10.42 17.01
C ARG A 205 -2.32 -11.17 15.89
N GLN A 206 -1.29 -10.55 15.32
CA GLN A 206 -0.42 -11.19 14.35
C GLN A 206 0.55 -12.17 15.03
N PRO A 207 0.89 -13.29 14.37
CA PRO A 207 1.89 -14.22 14.88
C PRO A 207 3.29 -13.62 14.86
N ALA A 208 4.23 -14.15 15.65
CA ALA A 208 5.61 -13.67 15.68
C ALA A 208 6.30 -13.72 14.28
N SER A 209 5.94 -14.70 13.44
CA SER A 209 6.44 -14.83 12.08
C SER A 209 6.06 -13.66 11.18
N PHE A 210 4.92 -13.01 11.41
CA PHE A 210 4.55 -11.78 10.71
C PHE A 210 5.53 -10.66 11.08
N TRP A 211 5.77 -10.45 12.38
CA TRP A 211 6.66 -9.37 12.85
C TRP A 211 8.12 -9.58 12.49
N ALA A 212 8.56 -10.84 12.32
CA ALA A 212 9.90 -11.17 11.84
C ALA A 212 10.17 -10.63 10.41
N ASP A 213 9.12 -10.44 9.60
CA ASP A 213 9.22 -9.86 8.27
C ASP A 213 9.07 -8.33 8.26
N VAL A 214 8.59 -7.72 9.34
CA VAL A 214 8.38 -6.27 9.33
C VAL A 214 9.71 -5.54 9.41
N ARG A 215 9.88 -4.57 8.51
CA ARG A 215 11.05 -3.70 8.40
C ARG A 215 10.60 -2.33 7.88
N PRO A 216 10.16 -1.42 8.77
CA PRO A 216 9.72 -0.08 8.37
C PRO A 216 10.88 0.70 7.73
N ALA A 217 10.63 1.40 6.64
CA ALA A 217 11.66 2.21 5.96
C ALA A 217 12.20 3.35 6.85
N THR A 218 11.35 3.91 7.71
CA THR A 218 11.70 5.01 8.63
C THR A 218 11.99 4.48 10.03
N ILE A 219 13.12 4.91 10.60
CA ILE A 219 13.50 4.67 11.99
C ILE A 219 13.02 5.88 12.82
N TYR A 220 12.01 5.67 13.67
CA TYR A 220 11.51 6.70 14.59
C TYR A 220 12.11 6.57 15.99
N PHE A 221 12.47 5.34 16.37
CA PHE A 221 13.03 5.00 17.68
C PHE A 221 14.29 4.16 17.51
N GLY A 222 15.29 4.40 18.35
CA GLY A 222 16.55 3.66 18.32
C GLY A 222 17.36 3.93 17.05
N VAL A 223 18.20 2.94 16.69
CA VAL A 223 19.11 3.01 15.53
C VAL A 223 18.86 1.92 14.49
N GLU A 224 17.94 1.00 14.77
CA GLU A 224 17.62 -0.15 13.91
C GLU A 224 16.16 -0.10 13.48
N GLN A 225 15.89 -0.44 12.20
CA GLN A 225 14.51 -0.50 11.67
C GLN A 225 13.64 -1.50 12.45
N ARG A 226 14.24 -2.58 12.97
CA ARG A 226 13.55 -3.65 13.72
C ARG A 226 13.54 -3.42 15.23
N ASP A 227 13.86 -2.22 15.71
CA ASP A 227 13.63 -1.87 17.11
C ASP A 227 12.15 -2.19 17.48
N PRO A 228 11.89 -2.88 18.60
CA PRO A 228 10.54 -3.24 19.01
C PRO A 228 9.56 -2.05 19.07
N ARG A 229 10.05 -0.83 19.36
CA ARG A 229 9.24 0.39 19.35
C ARG A 229 8.88 0.84 17.94
N ASN A 230 9.77 0.65 16.95
CA ASN A 230 9.43 0.90 15.55
C ASN A 230 8.35 -0.08 15.06
N LEU A 231 8.43 -1.35 15.46
CA LEU A 231 7.41 -2.36 15.15
C LEU A 231 6.06 -2.04 15.82
N ALA A 232 6.09 -1.68 17.10
CA ALA A 232 4.91 -1.26 17.84
C ALA A 232 4.26 -0.01 17.23
N TYR A 233 5.07 0.96 16.81
CA TYR A 233 4.57 2.16 16.14
C TYR A 233 3.98 1.83 14.77
N ALA A 234 4.61 0.94 13.99
CA ALA A 234 4.02 0.47 12.74
C ALA A 234 2.66 -0.20 12.98
N MET A 235 2.56 -1.10 13.97
CA MET A 235 1.31 -1.73 14.39
C MET A 235 0.20 -0.69 14.67
N ALA A 236 0.49 0.28 15.53
CA ALA A 236 -0.45 1.32 15.91
C ALA A 236 -0.83 2.23 14.74
N MET A 237 0.13 2.63 13.90
CA MET A 237 -0.14 3.44 12.71
C MET A 237 -1.10 2.75 11.74
N PHE A 238 -1.00 1.43 11.55
CA PHE A 238 -2.00 0.73 10.73
C PHE A 238 -3.35 0.64 11.42
N ARG A 239 -3.37 0.21 12.69
CA ARG A 239 -4.59 0.05 13.49
C ARG A 239 -5.39 1.36 13.59
N ASP A 240 -4.72 2.47 13.87
CA ASP A 240 -5.37 3.71 14.30
C ASP A 240 -5.45 4.78 13.21
N ALA A 241 -4.59 4.72 12.20
CA ALA A 241 -4.58 5.71 11.11
C ALA A 241 -4.97 5.07 9.77
N CYS A 242 -4.21 4.10 9.27
CA CYS A 242 -4.49 3.48 7.96
C CYS A 242 -5.81 2.71 7.94
N PHE A 243 -6.31 2.23 9.07
CA PHE A 243 -7.60 1.56 9.19
C PHE A 243 -8.52 2.28 10.19
N HIS A 244 -8.32 3.59 10.35
CA HIS A 244 -9.23 4.44 11.12
C HIS A 244 -10.67 4.34 10.56
N PRO A 245 -11.73 4.38 11.39
CA PRO A 245 -13.12 4.29 10.91
C PRO A 245 -13.55 5.37 9.90
N ARG A 246 -12.82 6.48 9.85
CA ARG A 246 -13.00 7.58 8.89
C ARG A 246 -11.94 7.62 7.79
N GLU A 247 -11.06 6.62 7.71
CA GLU A 247 -10.13 6.53 6.59
C GLU A 247 -10.90 6.19 5.30
N ALA A 248 -10.45 6.76 4.19
CA ALA A 248 -10.98 6.47 2.87
C ALA A 248 -10.10 5.42 2.18
N GLN A 249 -10.61 4.21 2.14
CA GLN A 249 -9.98 3.04 1.54
C GLN A 249 -10.36 2.98 0.06
N ALA A 250 -9.41 2.73 -0.83
CA ALA A 250 -9.71 2.56 -2.26
C ALA A 250 -8.90 1.44 -2.89
N LEU A 251 -9.51 0.77 -3.86
CA LEU A 251 -8.89 -0.29 -4.65
C LEU A 251 -8.77 0.15 -6.10
N GLY A 252 -7.63 -0.14 -6.72
CA GLY A 252 -7.34 0.20 -8.11
C GLY A 252 -6.58 -0.92 -8.80
N ASN A 253 -6.95 -1.21 -10.04
CA ASN A 253 -6.22 -2.18 -10.84
C ASN A 253 -4.99 -1.52 -11.47
N TYR A 254 -3.86 -2.22 -11.43
CA TYR A 254 -2.64 -1.88 -12.14
C TYR A 254 -2.12 -3.17 -12.75
N GLN A 255 -1.98 -3.21 -14.08
CA GLN A 255 -1.70 -4.45 -14.79
C GLN A 255 -0.35 -4.37 -15.50
N VAL A 256 0.52 -5.35 -15.25
CA VAL A 256 1.86 -5.41 -15.84
C VAL A 256 1.82 -5.49 -17.38
N TRP A 257 0.78 -6.11 -17.94
CA TRP A 257 0.58 -6.19 -19.39
C TRP A 257 0.05 -4.89 -20.01
N ASP A 258 -0.48 -3.96 -19.21
CA ASP A 258 -0.97 -2.66 -19.66
C ASP A 258 0.09 -1.55 -19.45
N HIS A 259 1.35 -1.89 -19.17
CA HIS A 259 2.39 -0.92 -18.82
C HIS A 259 2.54 0.22 -19.85
N ALA A 260 2.33 -0.05 -21.14
CA ALA A 260 2.41 0.93 -22.23
C ALA A 260 1.26 1.97 -22.22
N ARG A 261 0.19 1.73 -21.45
CA ARG A 261 -0.91 2.71 -21.26
C ARG A 261 -0.49 3.89 -20.39
N TYR A 262 0.50 3.68 -19.51
CA TYR A 262 0.88 4.67 -18.49
C TYR A 262 2.08 5.50 -18.91
N THR A 263 2.20 6.68 -18.31
CA THR A 263 3.36 7.55 -18.47
C THR A 263 4.24 7.51 -17.22
N TYR A 264 5.56 7.54 -17.38
CA TYR A 264 6.50 7.36 -16.26
C TYR A 264 7.44 8.57 -16.10
N PRO A 265 6.90 9.80 -15.91
CA PRO A 265 7.74 10.98 -15.72
C PRO A 265 8.52 10.90 -14.42
N TRP A 266 9.68 11.53 -14.43
CA TRP A 266 10.54 11.65 -13.25
C TRP A 266 10.25 12.99 -12.58
N THR A 267 10.04 12.98 -11.27
CA THR A 267 9.69 14.17 -10.48
C THR A 267 10.76 14.42 -9.42
N ILE A 268 11.43 15.56 -9.48
CA ILE A 268 12.45 15.96 -8.49
C ILE A 268 11.84 16.90 -7.44
N LYS A 269 10.91 17.76 -7.86
CA LYS A 269 10.27 18.76 -7.03
C LYS A 269 8.76 18.77 -7.30
N PRO A 270 7.94 19.22 -6.35
CA PRO A 270 6.51 19.43 -6.58
C PRO A 270 6.27 20.32 -7.79
N VAL A 271 5.29 19.97 -8.62
CA VAL A 271 4.85 20.79 -9.76
C VAL A 271 4.21 22.10 -9.28
N ASP A 272 3.46 22.06 -8.18
CA ASP A 272 2.85 23.22 -7.53
C ASP A 272 3.06 23.14 -6.01
N ALA A 273 4.17 23.72 -5.56
CA ALA A 273 4.56 23.72 -4.16
C ALA A 273 3.56 24.45 -3.24
N LYS A 274 2.85 25.47 -3.76
CA LYS A 274 1.86 26.22 -2.98
C LYS A 274 0.62 25.37 -2.75
N ARG A 275 0.04 24.80 -3.81
CA ARG A 275 -1.11 23.88 -3.72
C ARG A 275 -0.80 22.72 -2.78
N LEU A 276 0.42 22.15 -2.90
CA LEU A 276 0.88 21.09 -2.01
C LEU A 276 0.91 21.52 -0.53
N GLY A 277 1.44 22.72 -0.24
CA GLY A 277 1.51 23.28 1.11
C GLY A 277 0.13 23.52 1.72
N ASP A 278 -0.76 24.17 0.96
CA ASP A 278 -2.13 24.47 1.38
C ASP A 278 -2.92 23.18 1.66
N ALA A 279 -2.80 22.18 0.79
CA ALA A 279 -3.45 20.88 0.95
C ALA A 279 -2.94 20.15 2.21
N ARG A 280 -1.62 20.10 2.44
CA ARG A 280 -1.03 19.48 3.64
C ARG A 280 -1.50 20.14 4.93
N HIS A 281 -1.59 21.47 4.94
CA HIS A 281 -2.12 22.20 6.08
C HIS A 281 -3.60 21.83 6.33
N GLY A 282 -4.42 21.84 5.28
CA GLY A 282 -5.82 21.43 5.37
C GLY A 282 -6.00 20.00 5.85
N GLU A 283 -5.19 19.05 5.35
CA GLU A 283 -5.24 17.66 5.79
C GLU A 283 -4.91 17.52 7.28
N ALA A 284 -3.92 18.27 7.78
CA ALA A 284 -3.53 18.21 9.19
C ALA A 284 -4.70 18.64 10.11
N LEU A 285 -5.35 19.76 9.78
CA LEU A 285 -6.53 20.25 10.51
C LEU A 285 -7.71 19.28 10.38
N ASN A 286 -7.93 18.70 9.20
CA ASN A 286 -9.00 17.75 8.97
C ASN A 286 -8.79 16.46 9.79
N ARG A 287 -7.58 15.89 9.80
CA ARG A 287 -7.23 14.70 10.60
C ARG A 287 -7.40 14.95 12.10
N GLN A 288 -6.98 16.11 12.59
CA GLN A 288 -7.19 16.51 13.98
C GLN A 288 -8.69 16.56 14.32
N THR A 289 -9.50 17.16 13.43
CA THR A 289 -10.96 17.24 13.60
C THR A 289 -11.63 15.86 13.56
N MET A 290 -11.08 14.91 12.78
CA MET A 290 -11.58 13.54 12.69
C MET A 290 -11.12 12.63 13.84
N GLY A 291 -10.22 13.09 14.70
CA GLY A 291 -9.75 12.34 15.86
C GLY A 291 -8.62 11.35 15.57
N TRP A 292 -7.76 11.61 14.57
CA TRP A 292 -6.51 10.85 14.43
C TRP A 292 -5.70 10.95 15.72
N PRO A 293 -5.02 9.86 16.14
CA PRO A 293 -4.34 9.84 17.43
C PRO A 293 -3.15 10.81 17.44
N ALA A 294 -2.82 11.34 18.62
CA ALA A 294 -1.72 12.30 18.76
C ALA A 294 -0.37 11.73 18.27
N HIS A 295 -0.13 10.43 18.45
CA HIS A 295 1.08 9.77 17.97
C HIS A 295 1.22 9.76 16.44
N TYR A 296 0.12 9.87 15.69
CA TYR A 296 0.16 10.05 14.24
C TYR A 296 0.83 11.37 13.87
N HIS A 297 0.55 12.43 14.63
CA HIS A 297 1.09 13.76 14.40
C HIS A 297 2.51 13.91 14.96
N HIS A 298 2.83 13.17 16.02
CA HIS A 298 4.13 13.24 16.66
C HIS A 298 4.52 11.89 17.30
N HIS A 299 5.49 11.19 16.70
CA HIS A 299 5.91 9.85 17.17
C HIS A 299 6.43 9.83 18.62
N HIS A 300 7.02 10.91 19.16
CA HIS A 300 7.36 10.97 20.60
C HIS A 300 6.17 10.84 21.57
N LEU A 301 4.93 10.98 21.10
CA LEU A 301 3.71 10.74 21.90
C LEU A 301 3.27 9.27 21.89
N PHE A 302 4.08 8.38 21.31
CA PHE A 302 3.82 6.94 21.27
C PHE A 302 4.54 6.20 22.40
N ASP A 303 3.77 5.48 23.21
CA ASP A 303 4.24 4.73 24.38
C ASP A 303 3.72 3.28 24.45
N GLU A 304 2.97 2.80 23.44
CA GLU A 304 2.49 1.41 23.43
C GLU A 304 3.61 0.40 23.11
N ALA A 305 3.53 -0.77 23.74
CA ALA A 305 4.35 -1.92 23.41
C ALA A 305 3.79 -2.69 22.21
N LEU A 306 4.66 -3.44 21.52
CA LEU A 306 4.25 -4.35 20.46
C LEU A 306 3.34 -5.44 21.04
N LYS A 307 2.15 -5.61 20.48
CA LYS A 307 1.22 -6.68 20.83
C LYS A 307 1.30 -7.80 19.79
N MET A 308 1.20 -9.03 20.26
CA MET A 308 1.31 -10.22 19.41
C MET A 308 0.28 -11.26 19.85
N ARG A 309 -0.08 -12.15 18.93
CA ARG A 309 -0.90 -13.32 19.27
C ARG A 309 -0.18 -14.16 20.33
N ALA A 310 -0.89 -14.53 21.39
CA ALA A 310 -0.38 -15.49 22.35
C ALA A 310 -0.02 -16.80 21.62
N GLN A 311 1.18 -17.33 21.85
CA GLN A 311 1.53 -18.65 21.36
C GLN A 311 0.60 -19.66 22.07
N LYS A 312 -0.14 -20.45 21.30
CA LYS A 312 -0.82 -21.61 21.87
C LYS A 312 0.27 -22.51 22.42
N MET A 313 0.36 -22.64 23.75
CA MET A 313 1.18 -23.68 24.34
C MET A 313 0.58 -25.01 23.89
N VAL A 314 1.27 -25.68 22.97
CA VAL A 314 0.90 -27.04 22.55
C VAL A 314 1.25 -27.92 23.74
N GLY A 315 0.23 -28.29 24.52
CA GLY A 315 0.32 -29.29 25.58
C GLY A 315 0.28 -30.71 25.03
#